data_AF-A0A1J4S240-F1
#
_entry.id   AF-A0A1J4S240-F1
#
_cell.length_a   1.000
_cell.length_b   1.000
_cell.length_c   1.000
_cell.angle_alpha   90.00
_cell.angle_beta   90.00
_cell.angle_gamma   90.00
#
_symmetry.space_group_name_H-M   'P 1'
#
loop_
_entity.id
_entity.type
_entity.pdbx_description
1 polymer ?
#
loop_
_entity_poly.entity_id
_entity_poly.type
_entity_poly.pdbx_seq_one_letter_code
_entity_poly.pdbx_strand_id
1 'polypeptide(L)'
;NYLDQHGYLVDIMDVEKHLDEIVGYYKEQMLNDKSEFAGLNPSLENFARILATSLNERIQAKNITALKVVLWEHANAWAAYSVERQKSKV
;
A
#
# COMPACT_ATOMS: atom_id res chain seq x y z
N ASN A 1 -11.76 -9.88 10.77
CA ASN A 1 -11.01 -10.71 9.80
C ASN A 1 -11.16 -12.16 10.19
N TYR A 2 -11.15 -13.08 9.23
CA TYR A 2 -11.06 -14.53 9.47
C TYR A 2 -9.76 -15.05 8.86
N LEU A 3 -9.27 -16.18 9.36
CA LEU A 3 -8.07 -16.85 8.86
C LEU A 3 -8.46 -17.93 7.84
N ASP A 4 -7.58 -18.23 6.90
CA ASP A 4 -7.75 -19.35 5.97
C ASP A 4 -7.59 -20.72 6.66
N GLN A 5 -7.67 -21.80 5.90
CA GLN A 5 -7.52 -23.18 6.39
C GLN A 5 -6.13 -23.48 7.00
N HIS A 6 -5.14 -22.63 6.73
CA HIS A 6 -3.77 -22.75 7.25
C HIS A 6 -3.50 -21.77 8.40
N GLY A 7 -4.49 -20.96 8.80
CA GLY A 7 -4.38 -20.00 9.89
C GLY A 7 -3.78 -18.65 9.48
N TYR A 8 -3.75 -18.31 8.19
CA TYR A 8 -3.21 -17.04 7.71
C TYR A 8 -4.31 -16.01 7.40
N LEU A 9 -3.99 -14.75 7.66
CA LEU A 9 -4.86 -13.63 7.27
C LEU A 9 -4.76 -13.35 5.77
N VAL A 10 -3.56 -13.48 5.21
CA VAL A 10 -3.27 -13.27 3.80
C VAL A 10 -2.00 -14.04 3.48
N ASP A 11 -1.85 -14.49 2.24
CA ASP A 11 -0.58 -15.01 1.76
C ASP A 11 0.46 -13.89 1.77
N ILE A 12 1.45 -13.99 2.67
CA ILE A 12 2.48 -12.97 2.81
C ILE A 12 3.37 -12.88 1.57
N MET A 13 3.58 -13.99 0.85
CA MET A 13 4.38 -14.00 -0.37
C MET A 13 3.72 -13.20 -1.48
N ASP A 14 2.40 -13.25 -1.56
CA ASP A 14 1.61 -12.43 -2.51
C ASP A 14 1.69 -10.94 -2.16
N VAL A 15 1.62 -10.61 -0.86
CA VAL A 15 1.79 -9.22 -0.38
C VAL A 15 3.18 -8.69 -0.68
N GLU A 16 4.22 -9.47 -0.37
CA GLU A 16 5.63 -9.10 -0.62
C GLU A 16 5.87 -8.89 -2.12
N LYS A 17 5.41 -9.81 -2.96
CA LYS A 17 5.52 -9.68 -4.42
C LYS A 17 4.91 -8.37 -4.91
N HIS A 18 3.67 -8.05 -4.51
CA HIS A 18 3.02 -6.83 -4.94
C HIS A 18 3.65 -5.57 -4.39
N LEU A 19 4.16 -5.61 -3.15
CA LEU A 19 4.90 -4.51 -2.56
C LEU A 19 6.19 -4.26 -3.34
N ASP A 20 6.96 -5.31 -3.64
CA ASP A 20 8.23 -5.21 -4.39
C ASP A 20 8.02 -4.68 -5.80
N GLU A 21 6.96 -5.11 -6.50
CA GLU A 21 6.59 -4.58 -7.81
C GLU A 21 6.31 -3.07 -7.76
N ILE A 22 5.55 -2.63 -6.75
CA ILE A 22 5.21 -1.20 -6.58
C ILE A 22 6.44 -0.39 -6.20
N VAL A 23 7.21 -0.83 -5.21
CA VAL A 23 8.42 -0.14 -4.75
C VAL A 23 9.45 -0.08 -5.87
N GLY A 24 9.61 -1.17 -6.63
CA GLY A 24 10.51 -1.25 -7.78
C GLY A 24 10.20 -0.22 -8.87
N TYR A 25 8.92 0.12 -9.07
CA TYR A 25 8.52 1.15 -10.05
C TYR A 25 8.96 2.59 -9.65
N TYR A 26 9.09 2.86 -8.35
CA TYR A 26 9.54 4.16 -7.82
C TYR A 26 11.03 4.19 -7.49
N LYS A 27 11.68 3.03 -7.37
CA LYS A 27 13.10 2.92 -7.02
C LYS A 27 13.97 3.62 -8.05
N GLU A 28 14.89 4.48 -7.58
CA GLU A 28 15.83 5.24 -8.43
C GLU A 28 15.12 6.14 -9.47
N GLN A 29 13.90 6.60 -9.15
CA GLN A 29 13.12 7.50 -9.99
C GLN A 29 12.79 8.78 -9.24
N MET A 30 12.65 9.90 -9.96
CA MET A 30 12.12 11.14 -9.39
C MET A 30 10.59 11.02 -9.29
N LEU A 31 10.02 11.21 -8.10
CA LEU A 31 8.57 11.15 -7.90
C LEU A 31 7.82 12.20 -8.74
N ASN A 32 8.44 13.36 -8.98
CA ASN A 32 7.88 14.43 -9.80
C ASN A 32 7.59 14.01 -11.26
N ASP A 33 8.31 13.02 -11.77
CA ASP A 33 8.16 12.57 -13.16
C ASP A 33 7.07 11.49 -13.31
N LYS A 34 6.47 11.06 -12.19
CA LYS A 34 5.46 10.01 -12.15
C LYS A 34 4.06 10.61 -12.30
N SER A 35 3.25 10.00 -13.15
CA SER A 35 1.90 10.50 -13.47
C SER A 35 0.99 10.56 -12.23
N GLU A 36 1.20 9.68 -11.26
CA GLU A 36 0.46 9.65 -10.00
C GLU A 36 0.71 10.90 -9.14
N PHE A 37 1.79 11.64 -9.40
CA PHE A 37 2.12 12.91 -8.74
C PHE A 37 1.83 14.14 -9.60
N ALA A 38 1.24 13.99 -10.79
CA ALA A 38 0.90 15.12 -11.65
C ALA A 38 -0.07 16.09 -10.92
N GLY A 39 0.36 17.34 -10.74
CA GLY A 39 -0.42 18.35 -10.01
C GLY A 39 -0.43 18.16 -8.49
N LEU A 40 0.39 17.25 -7.94
CA LEU A 40 0.57 17.02 -6.52
C LEU A 40 1.99 17.35 -6.09
N ASN A 41 2.14 17.82 -4.85
CA ASN A 41 3.45 17.89 -4.21
C ASN A 41 3.97 16.46 -3.96
N PRO A 42 5.21 16.09 -4.34
CA PRO A 42 5.81 14.78 -4.05
C PRO A 42 6.18 14.59 -2.58
N SER A 43 5.24 14.87 -1.68
CA SER A 43 5.43 14.72 -0.24
C SER A 43 5.24 13.27 0.22
N LEU A 44 5.74 12.95 1.41
CA LEU A 44 5.64 11.62 2.01
C LEU A 44 4.19 11.20 2.26
N GLU A 45 3.30 12.14 2.59
CA GLU A 45 1.87 11.89 2.81
C GLU A 45 1.16 11.51 1.51
N ASN A 46 1.43 12.24 0.42
CA ASN A 46 0.89 11.90 -0.89
C ASN A 46 1.43 10.56 -1.37
N PHE A 47 2.71 10.28 -1.12
CA PHE A 47 3.30 9.01 -1.50
C PHE A 47 2.71 7.84 -0.71
N ALA A 48 2.54 7.98 0.61
CA ALA A 48 1.92 6.96 1.45
C ALA A 48 0.49 6.65 0.99
N ARG A 49 -0.28 7.68 0.61
CA ARG A 49 -1.62 7.51 0.02
C ARG A 49 -1.59 6.72 -1.29
N ILE A 50 -0.72 7.11 -2.22
CA ILE A 50 -0.57 6.45 -3.52
C ILE A 50 -0.22 4.97 -3.32
N LEU A 51 0.81 4.67 -2.51
CA LEU A 51 1.22 3.30 -2.25
C LEU A 51 0.12 2.47 -1.58
N ALA A 52 -0.57 3.03 -0.58
CA ALA A 52 -1.65 2.33 0.10
C ALA A 52 -2.81 2.01 -0.85
N THR A 53 -3.22 2.95 -1.70
CA THR A 53 -4.27 2.73 -2.71
C THR A 53 -3.83 1.69 -3.73
N SER A 54 -2.62 1.80 -4.30
CA SER A 54 -2.12 0.85 -5.30
C SER A 54 -1.96 -0.56 -4.74
N LEU A 55 -1.40 -0.70 -3.53
CA LEU A 55 -1.28 -2.02 -2.88
C LEU A 55 -2.65 -2.59 -2.53
N ASN A 56 -3.59 -1.74 -2.12
CA ASN A 56 -4.95 -2.15 -1.82
C ASN A 56 -5.66 -2.75 -3.04
N GLU A 57 -5.50 -2.15 -4.21
CA GLU A 57 -6.09 -2.63 -5.47
C GLU A 57 -5.52 -3.98 -5.93
N ARG A 58 -4.26 -4.27 -5.61
CA ARG A 58 -3.59 -5.53 -5.98
C ARG A 58 -3.96 -6.69 -5.05
N ILE A 59 -3.97 -6.48 -3.73
CA ILE A 59 -4.25 -7.53 -2.75
C ILE A 59 -5.72 -7.96 -2.78
N GLN A 60 -6.01 -9.15 -3.30
CA GLN A 60 -7.36 -9.72 -3.46
C GLN A 60 -7.96 -10.39 -2.20
N ALA A 61 -7.41 -10.09 -1.02
CA ALA A 61 -7.85 -10.68 0.25
C ALA A 61 -9.15 -10.03 0.77
N LYS A 62 -10.29 -10.70 0.53
CA LYS A 62 -11.64 -10.25 0.96
C LYS A 62 -11.85 -10.21 2.47
N ASN A 63 -11.02 -10.93 3.22
CA ASN A 63 -11.06 -11.02 4.67
C ASN A 63 -10.27 -9.91 5.38
N ILE A 64 -9.47 -9.12 4.65
CA ILE A 64 -8.82 -7.91 5.15
C ILE A 64 -9.83 -6.76 5.16
N THR A 65 -9.99 -6.11 6.31
CA THR A 65 -10.88 -4.94 6.46
C THR A 65 -10.17 -3.60 6.35
N ALA A 66 -8.85 -3.57 6.50
CA ALA A 66 -8.07 -2.34 6.38
C ALA A 66 -6.64 -2.64 5.98
N LEU A 67 -6.01 -1.72 5.27
CA LEU A 67 -4.60 -1.75 4.90
C LEU A 67 -3.96 -0.41 5.29
N LYS A 68 -2.80 -0.44 5.95
CA LYS A 68 -2.05 0.76 6.32
C LYS A 68 -0.65 0.67 5.74
N VAL A 69 -0.25 1.67 4.96
CA VAL A 69 1.14 1.86 4.56
C VAL A 69 1.75 2.94 5.43
N VAL A 70 2.98 2.70 5.88
CA VAL A 70 3.80 3.66 6.61
C VAL A 70 5.11 3.81 5.85
N LEU A 71 5.50 5.05 5.61
CA LEU A 71 6.77 5.40 4.98
C LEU A 71 7.61 6.21 5.95
N TRP A 72 8.90 5.90 5.98
CA TRP A 72 9.89 6.62 6.76
C TRP A 72 10.88 7.26 5.80
N GLU A 73 10.98 8.58 5.84
CA GLU A 73 12.06 9.32 5.18
C GLU A 73 13.31 9.29 6.06
N HIS A 74 13.09 9.45 7.38
CA HIS A 74 14.12 9.38 8.42
C HIS A 74 13.57 8.72 9.68
N ALA A 75 14.43 8.48 10.68
CA ALA A 75 14.05 7.82 11.93
C ALA A 75 12.91 8.54 12.70
N ASN A 76 12.81 9.86 12.57
CA ASN A 76 11.80 10.71 13.23
C ASN A 76 10.82 11.38 12.24
N ALA A 77 10.92 11.10 10.94
CA ALA A 77 10.08 11.70 9.90
C ALA A 77 9.40 10.58 9.10
N TRP A 78 8.09 10.45 9.30
CA TRP A 78 7.28 9.40 8.67
C TRP A 78 5.87 9.90 8.36
N ALA A 79 5.24 9.26 7.38
CA ALA A 79 3.83 9.46 7.05
C ALA A 79 3.14 8.10 6.91
N ALA A 80 1.83 8.08 7.16
CA ALA A 80 1.04 6.86 7.01
C ALA A 80 -0.31 7.17 6.37
N TYR A 81 -0.81 6.21 5.59
CA TYR A 81 -2.15 6.26 5.04
C TYR A 81 -2.84 4.91 5.23
N SER A 82 -4.11 4.96 5.63
CA SER A 82 -4.96 3.79 5.84
C SER A 82 -6.09 3.78 4.82
N VAL A 83 -6.29 2.63 4.19
CA VAL A 83 -7.46 2.33 3.35
C VAL A 83 -8.36 1.37 4.12
N GLU A 84 -9.58 1.81 4.42
CA GLU A 84 -10.63 0.93 4.93
C GLU A 84 -11.27 0.18 3.75
N ARG A 85 -11.33 -1.15 3.86
CA ARG A 85 -12.00 -2.03 2.89
C ARG A 85 -13.40 -2.29 3.40
N GLN A 86 -14.41 -1.91 2.62
CA GLN A 86 -15.78 -2.29 2.94
C GLN A 86 -15.88 -3.81 2.94
N LYS A 87 -16.42 -4.39 4.01
CA LYS A 87 -16.87 -5.77 3.98
C LYS A 87 -17.91 -5.87 2.88
N SER A 88 -17.63 -6.67 1.84
CA SER A 88 -18.70 -7.07 0.92
C SER A 88 -19.82 -7.65 1.78
N LYS A 89 -21.00 -7.02 1.73
CA LYS A 89 -22.23 -7.61 2.28
C LYS A 89 -22.52 -8.83 1.42
N VAL A 90 -22.04 -10.00 1.84
CA VAL A 90 -22.49 -11.29 1.32
C VAL A 90 -23.60 -11.76 2.25
#